data_AF-A0A7S1UTQ2-F1
#
_entry.id   AF-A0A7S1UTQ2-F1
#
_cell.length_a   1.000
_cell.length_b   1.000
_cell.length_c   1.000
_cell.angle_alpha   90.00
_cell.angle_beta   90.00
_cell.angle_gamma   90.00
#
_symmetry.space_group_name_H-M   'P 1'
#
loop_
_entity.id
_entity.type
_entity.pdbx_description
1 polymer ?
#
loop_
_entity_poly.entity_id
_entity_poly.type
_entity_poly.pdbx_seq_one_letter_code
_entity_poly.pdbx_strand_id
1 'polypeptide(L)'
;TTLPLWNGIGIVRTGDAKRIRASSWQLVPVSAALKARVRSPVADLATGIIGEDGLTYSIDDALRTKLEFKLDEFIKSHDDASIFQDPVTEDVAPSYSCAVPLNVSLSRIIKRLTSLSGKSKKCFYRSFDSLLSDLTMIMDNCLLYNSPDSFVSKKAVEIIPELKN
;
A
#
# COMPACT_ATOMS: atom_id res chain seq x y z
N THR A 1 -4.70 -20.60 18.28
CA THR A 1 -3.31 -20.16 18.06
C THR A 1 -2.97 -20.40 16.61
N THR A 2 -3.00 -19.37 15.78
CA THR A 2 -2.71 -19.47 14.34
C THR A 2 -1.23 -19.14 14.13
N LEU A 3 -0.42 -20.17 13.88
CA LEU A 3 0.98 -20.01 13.48
C LEU A 3 1.05 -19.68 11.98
N PRO A 4 1.94 -18.77 11.54
CA PRO A 4 2.10 -18.45 10.14
C PRO A 4 2.79 -19.60 9.38
N LEU A 5 2.25 -19.93 8.21
CA LEU A 5 2.74 -20.95 7.27
C LEU A 5 3.96 -20.43 6.50
N TRP A 6 5.15 -20.47 7.10
CA TRP A 6 6.40 -20.26 6.37
C TRP A 6 6.93 -21.61 5.88
N ASN A 7 6.34 -22.13 4.80
CA ASN A 7 6.94 -23.25 4.08
C ASN A 7 8.18 -22.73 3.32
N GLY A 8 9.36 -23.09 3.84
CA GLY A 8 10.66 -22.61 3.41
C GLY A 8 10.99 -22.89 1.95
N ILE A 9 11.47 -21.86 1.25
CA ILE A 9 12.08 -21.98 -0.07
C ILE A 9 13.55 -22.38 0.13
N GLY A 10 13.90 -23.62 -0.20
CA GLY A 10 15.28 -24.09 -0.26
C GLY A 10 15.97 -23.60 -1.53
N ILE A 11 17.02 -22.79 -1.39
CA ILE A 11 17.85 -22.36 -2.53
C ILE A 11 18.89 -23.45 -2.81
N VAL A 12 18.72 -24.18 -3.91
CA VAL A 12 19.75 -25.06 -4.46
C VAL A 12 20.77 -24.21 -5.22
N ARG A 13 22.02 -24.18 -4.75
CA ARG A 13 23.14 -23.59 -5.50
C ARG A 13 23.71 -24.63 -6.45
N THR A 14 23.39 -24.55 -7.73
CA THR A 14 24.14 -25.25 -8.77
C THR A 14 25.33 -24.37 -9.18
N GLY A 15 26.54 -24.88 -8.96
CA GLY A 15 27.76 -24.26 -9.45
C GLY A 15 27.91 -24.55 -10.94
N ASP A 16 28.19 -23.52 -11.73
CA ASP A 16 29.21 -23.56 -12.78
C ASP A 16 29.46 -22.15 -13.34
N ALA A 17 30.74 -21.79 -13.38
CA ALA A 17 31.23 -20.47 -13.73
C ALA A 17 31.14 -20.23 -15.25
N LYS A 18 30.33 -19.24 -15.67
CA LYS A 18 30.57 -18.26 -16.75
C LYS A 18 29.26 -17.61 -17.23
N ARG A 19 28.73 -16.66 -16.45
CA ARG A 19 28.00 -15.46 -16.92
C ARG A 19 27.71 -14.59 -15.71
N ILE A 20 28.56 -13.59 -15.46
CA ILE A 20 28.21 -12.53 -14.51
C ILE A 20 27.16 -11.67 -15.21
N ARG A 21 25.88 -12.01 -15.03
CA ARG A 21 24.82 -11.01 -15.17
C ARG A 21 25.01 -10.05 -14.00
N ALA A 22 25.35 -8.80 -14.30
CA ALA A 22 25.23 -7.70 -13.34
C ALA A 22 23.86 -7.81 -12.67
N SER A 23 23.84 -7.81 -11.34
CA SER A 23 22.60 -7.91 -10.58
C SER A 23 21.74 -6.66 -10.85
N SER A 24 20.42 -6.81 -10.83
CA SER A 24 19.49 -5.67 -10.92
C SER A 24 19.60 -4.67 -9.75
N TRP A 25 20.53 -4.90 -8.81
CA TRP A 25 20.77 -4.10 -7.61
C TRP A 25 22.19 -3.52 -7.55
N GLN A 26 22.88 -3.44 -8.68
CA GLN A 26 24.19 -2.80 -8.73
C GLN A 26 24.02 -1.27 -8.65
N LEU A 27 24.04 -0.73 -7.44
CA LEU A 27 23.89 0.69 -7.18
C LEU A 27 25.13 1.44 -7.68
N VAL A 28 24.93 2.30 -8.68
CA VAL A 28 25.95 3.24 -9.16
C VAL A 28 25.82 4.57 -8.41
N PRO A 29 26.94 5.25 -8.06
CA PRO A 29 26.88 6.55 -7.40
C PRO A 29 26.17 7.58 -8.27
N VAL A 30 25.22 8.32 -7.67
CA VAL A 30 24.37 9.33 -8.32
C VAL A 30 25.17 10.37 -9.11
N SER A 31 26.41 10.66 -8.69
CA SER A 31 27.29 11.64 -9.34
C SER A 31 27.71 11.25 -10.77
N ALA A 32 27.74 9.96 -11.12
CA ALA A 32 28.11 9.50 -12.46
C ALA A 32 26.97 9.62 -13.48
N ALA A 33 25.70 9.60 -13.04
CA ALA A 33 24.52 9.63 -13.91
C ALA A 33 24.08 11.05 -14.31
N LEU A 34 24.63 12.09 -13.66
CA LEU A 34 24.21 13.49 -13.86
C LEU A 34 24.82 14.18 -15.08
N LYS A 35 25.88 13.62 -15.70
CA LYS A 35 26.56 14.24 -16.85
C LYS A 35 26.03 13.79 -18.22
N ALA A 36 25.11 12.84 -18.26
CA ALA A 36 24.48 12.37 -19.48
C ALA A 36 22.96 12.32 -19.31
N ARG A 37 22.27 13.46 -19.43
CA ARG A 37 20.81 13.45 -19.58
C ARG A 37 20.36 14.48 -20.61
N VAL A 38 20.40 14.03 -21.87
CA VAL A 38 19.28 14.21 -22.80
C VAL A 38 17.98 14.13 -22.01
N ARG A 39 17.11 15.15 -22.15
CA ARG A 39 15.77 15.19 -21.55
C ARG A 39 15.12 13.81 -21.67
N SER A 40 15.01 13.10 -20.55
CA SER A 40 14.42 11.76 -20.55
C SER A 40 12.93 11.89 -20.26
N PRO A 41 12.05 11.20 -21.02
CA PRO A 41 10.59 11.32 -20.89
C PRO A 41 10.03 10.76 -19.58
N VAL A 42 10.90 10.18 -18.73
CA VAL A 42 10.50 9.46 -17.51
C VAL A 42 10.17 10.43 -16.36
N ALA A 43 10.50 11.72 -16.49
CA ALA A 43 10.11 12.73 -15.51
C ALA A 43 8.60 13.05 -15.56
N ASP A 44 7.95 12.82 -16.70
CA ASP A 44 6.52 13.09 -16.89
C ASP A 44 5.61 11.94 -16.42
N LEU A 45 6.18 10.78 -16.07
CA LEU A 45 5.44 9.62 -15.55
C LEU A 45 5.00 9.78 -14.07
N ALA A 46 5.38 10.89 -13.42
CA ALA A 46 5.07 11.17 -12.02
C ALA A 46 3.71 11.85 -11.79
N THR A 47 2.91 12.03 -12.84
CA THR A 47 1.73 12.90 -12.83
C THR A 47 0.52 12.19 -13.39
N GLY A 48 -0.22 11.49 -12.52
CA GLY A 48 -1.55 10.98 -12.82
C GLY A 48 -1.58 9.80 -13.81
N ILE A 49 -2.50 8.88 -13.59
CA ILE A 49 -2.90 7.95 -14.63
C ILE A 49 -3.65 8.80 -15.67
N ILE A 50 -3.19 8.73 -16.92
CA ILE A 50 -3.83 9.37 -18.06
C ILE A 50 -5.11 8.56 -18.32
N GLY A 51 -6.29 9.15 -18.10
CA GLY A 51 -7.54 8.54 -18.55
C GLY A 51 -7.54 8.35 -20.07
N GLU A 52 -8.45 7.55 -20.63
CA GLU A 52 -8.56 7.40 -22.10
C GLU A 52 -8.82 8.74 -22.83
N ASP A 53 -9.21 9.77 -22.07
CA ASP A 53 -9.41 11.16 -22.47
C ASP A 53 -8.16 12.07 -22.36
N GLY A 54 -7.03 11.55 -21.91
CA GLY A 54 -5.82 12.34 -21.71
C GLY A 54 -5.75 13.12 -20.40
N LEU A 55 -6.77 13.02 -19.52
CA LEU A 55 -6.83 13.80 -18.28
C LEU A 55 -6.18 13.06 -17.10
N THR A 56 -5.34 13.78 -16.36
CA THR A 56 -4.82 13.30 -15.08
C THR A 56 -5.87 13.55 -14.00
N TYR A 57 -6.52 12.49 -13.49
CA TYR A 57 -7.46 12.58 -12.36
C TYR A 57 -6.70 12.78 -11.05
N SER A 58 -6.27 14.02 -10.78
CA SER A 58 -5.72 14.42 -9.48
C SER A 58 -6.83 14.49 -8.45
N ILE A 59 -6.63 13.89 -7.26
CA ILE A 59 -7.58 14.01 -6.14
C ILE A 59 -7.56 15.45 -5.63
N ASP A 60 -8.53 16.25 -6.07
CA ASP A 60 -8.73 17.62 -5.61
C ASP A 60 -9.17 17.67 -4.12
N ASP A 61 -9.24 18.89 -3.59
CA ASP A 61 -9.56 19.12 -2.18
C ASP A 61 -10.98 18.68 -1.81
N ALA A 62 -11.96 18.94 -2.69
CA ALA A 62 -13.36 18.60 -2.46
C ALA A 62 -13.58 17.08 -2.50
N LEU A 63 -12.97 16.38 -3.47
CA LEU A 63 -13.01 14.93 -3.57
C LEU A 63 -12.33 14.30 -2.35
N ARG A 64 -11.20 14.83 -1.90
CA ARG A 64 -10.50 14.37 -0.70
C ARG A 64 -11.36 14.50 0.55
N THR A 65 -11.97 15.65 0.79
CA THR A 65 -12.89 15.84 1.93
C THR A 65 -14.05 14.86 1.87
N LYS A 66 -14.60 14.62 0.67
CA LYS A 66 -15.65 13.62 0.48
C LYS A 66 -15.18 12.20 0.79
N LEU A 67 -13.97 11.82 0.36
CA LEU A 67 -13.38 10.51 0.63
C LEU A 67 -13.09 10.31 2.12
N GLU A 68 -12.56 11.32 2.80
CA GLU A 68 -12.37 11.29 4.26
C GLU A 68 -13.69 11.10 4.99
N PHE A 69 -14.70 11.91 4.64
CA PHE A 69 -16.02 11.80 5.25
C PHE A 69 -16.61 10.40 5.04
N LYS A 70 -16.50 9.86 3.82
CA LYS A 70 -17.02 8.52 3.51
C LYS A 70 -16.29 7.41 4.26
N LEU A 71 -14.97 7.47 4.38
CA LEU A 71 -14.20 6.51 5.18
C LEU A 71 -14.56 6.59 6.66
N ASP A 72 -14.70 7.81 7.21
CA ASP A 72 -15.05 8.01 8.63
C ASP A 72 -16.49 7.57 8.92
N GLU A 73 -17.44 7.88 8.04
CA GLU A 73 -18.83 7.40 8.09
C GLU A 73 -18.90 5.87 8.05
N PHE A 74 -18.11 5.25 7.16
CA PHE A 74 -18.05 3.80 7.04
C PHE A 74 -17.52 3.12 8.30
N ILE A 75 -16.40 3.61 8.87
CA ILE A 75 -15.82 3.08 10.11
C ILE A 75 -16.81 3.17 11.27
N LYS A 76 -17.60 4.25 11.34
CA LYS A 76 -18.60 4.45 12.41
C LYS A 76 -19.86 3.60 12.25
N SER A 77 -20.19 3.20 11.02
CA SER A 77 -21.38 2.40 10.72
C SER A 77 -21.14 0.90 10.77
N HIS A 78 -19.88 0.46 10.69
CA HIS A 78 -19.50 -0.94 10.69
C HIS A 78 -18.65 -1.26 11.93
N ASP A 79 -19.26 -1.87 12.94
CA ASP A 79 -18.56 -2.27 14.18
C ASP A 79 -17.33 -3.14 13.89
N ASP A 80 -17.44 -4.03 12.88
CA ASP A 80 -16.37 -4.92 12.45
C ASP A 80 -15.24 -4.21 11.69
N ALA A 81 -15.41 -2.97 11.23
CA ALA A 81 -14.34 -2.21 10.57
C ALA A 81 -13.27 -1.72 11.57
N SER A 82 -13.62 -1.67 12.86
CA SER A 82 -12.72 -1.24 13.94
C SER A 82 -11.42 -2.07 14.01
N ILE A 83 -11.47 -3.36 13.64
CA ILE A 83 -10.29 -4.25 13.64
C ILE A 83 -9.24 -3.86 12.59
N PHE A 84 -9.59 -3.03 11.61
CA PHE A 84 -8.70 -2.52 10.56
C PHE A 84 -8.38 -1.02 10.73
N GLN A 85 -8.91 -0.39 11.78
CA GLN A 85 -8.81 1.05 11.98
C GLN A 85 -7.38 1.48 12.30
N ASP A 86 -6.77 0.85 13.30
CA ASP A 86 -5.46 1.23 13.81
C ASP A 86 -4.33 0.30 13.35
N PRO A 87 -3.08 0.79 13.28
CA PRO A 87 -1.95 -0.03 12.89
C PRO A 87 -1.81 -1.24 13.81
N VAL A 88 -1.60 -2.42 13.22
CA VAL A 88 -1.42 -3.66 13.98
C VAL A 88 -0.12 -3.59 14.78
N THR A 89 -0.19 -3.87 16.07
CA THR A 89 0.94 -3.87 16.99
C THR A 89 1.40 -5.29 17.33
N GLU A 90 2.63 -5.44 17.82
CA GLU A 90 3.22 -6.74 18.14
C GLU A 90 2.54 -7.45 19.32
N ASP A 91 1.85 -6.72 20.20
CA ASP A 91 1.04 -7.30 21.28
C ASP A 91 -0.24 -7.97 20.76
N VAL A 92 -0.84 -7.41 19.72
CA VAL A 92 -2.05 -7.96 19.08
C VAL A 92 -1.69 -9.10 18.11
N ALA A 93 -0.60 -8.93 17.36
CA ALA A 93 -0.15 -9.89 16.35
C ALA A 93 1.37 -10.09 16.45
N PRO A 94 1.83 -11.13 17.17
CA PRO A 94 3.25 -11.41 17.32
C PRO A 94 3.94 -11.70 15.98
N SER A 95 5.09 -11.06 15.74
CA SER A 95 5.87 -11.18 14.49
C SER A 95 5.13 -10.68 13.24
N TYR A 96 4.11 -9.84 13.38
CA TYR A 96 3.35 -9.29 12.25
C TYR A 96 4.26 -8.51 11.31
N SER A 97 5.16 -7.67 11.84
CA SER A 97 6.10 -6.88 11.03
C SER A 97 7.12 -7.72 10.24
N CYS A 98 7.37 -8.96 10.65
CA CYS A 98 8.20 -9.91 9.91
C CYS A 98 7.45 -10.61 8.78
N ALA A 99 6.14 -10.79 8.92
CA ALA A 99 5.29 -11.49 7.96
C ALA A 99 4.61 -10.56 6.94
N VAL A 100 4.33 -9.32 7.34
CA VAL A 100 3.59 -8.36 6.54
C VAL A 100 4.53 -7.24 6.08
N PRO A 101 4.71 -7.05 4.76
CA PRO A 101 5.67 -6.08 4.22
C PRO A 101 5.39 -4.61 4.59
N LEU A 102 4.12 -4.22 4.67
CA LEU A 102 3.70 -2.85 4.91
C LEU A 102 2.48 -2.80 5.82
N ASN A 103 2.65 -2.23 7.02
CA ASN A 103 1.53 -2.02 7.94
C ASN A 103 0.65 -0.85 7.43
N VAL A 104 -0.54 -1.19 6.92
CA VAL A 104 -1.57 -0.23 6.46
C VAL A 104 -2.81 -0.41 7.32
N SER A 105 -3.43 0.71 7.68
CA SER A 105 -4.68 0.77 8.45
C SER A 105 -5.58 1.88 7.91
N LEU A 106 -6.87 1.85 8.22
CA LEU A 106 -7.80 2.90 7.77
C LEU A 106 -7.44 4.28 8.35
N SER A 107 -6.97 4.34 9.60
CA SER A 107 -6.51 5.60 10.19
C SER A 107 -5.26 6.15 9.49
N ARG A 108 -4.40 5.28 8.94
CA ARG A 108 -3.26 5.69 8.09
C ARG A 108 -3.74 6.24 6.76
N ILE A 109 -4.74 5.64 6.14
CA ILE A 109 -5.33 6.11 4.88
C ILE A 109 -5.96 7.50 5.08
N ILE A 110 -6.76 7.67 6.14
CA ILE A 110 -7.33 8.98 6.51
C ILE A 110 -6.22 10.00 6.76
N LYS A 111 -5.14 9.64 7.47
CA LYS A 111 -3.97 10.52 7.66
C LYS A 111 -3.25 10.92 6.36
N ARG A 112 -3.30 10.06 5.34
CA ARG A 112 -2.70 10.29 4.01
C ARG A 112 -3.58 11.13 3.08
N LEU A 113 -4.89 11.05 3.27
CA LEU A 113 -5.85 11.98 2.67
C LEU A 113 -5.73 13.36 3.32
N THR A 114 -5.70 13.42 4.65
CA THR A 114 -5.87 14.65 5.43
C THR A 114 -4.75 15.69 5.31
N SER A 115 -5.17 16.95 5.11
CA SER A 115 -4.35 18.15 5.31
C SER A 115 -4.44 18.68 6.76
N LEU A 116 -4.92 17.87 7.73
CA LEU A 116 -5.35 18.25 9.09
C LEU A 116 -4.32 18.98 9.97
N SER A 117 -3.11 19.26 9.49
CA SER A 117 -2.11 20.04 10.20
C SER A 117 -2.24 21.57 10.01
N GLY A 118 -3.23 22.09 9.28
CA GLY A 118 -3.35 23.55 9.02
C GLY A 118 -2.15 24.16 8.28
N LYS A 119 -1.20 23.32 7.87
CA LYS A 119 0.00 23.63 7.09
C LYS A 119 -0.01 22.67 5.93
N SER A 120 -0.64 23.08 4.83
CA SER A 120 -0.41 22.63 3.46
C SER A 120 0.35 21.28 3.34
N LYS A 121 -0.23 20.19 3.86
CA LYS A 121 0.30 18.85 3.62
C LYS A 121 -0.46 18.34 2.42
N LYS A 122 0.20 18.45 1.28
CA LYS A 122 -0.28 17.90 0.01
C LYS A 122 -0.75 16.46 0.23
N CYS A 123 -1.92 16.12 -0.32
CA CYS A 123 -2.43 14.76 -0.36
C CYS A 123 -1.31 13.78 -0.73
N PHE A 124 -1.16 12.70 0.02
CA PHE A 124 -0.17 11.67 -0.31
C PHE A 124 -0.56 10.94 -1.60
N TYR A 125 -1.86 10.69 -1.77
CA TYR A 125 -2.40 10.00 -2.93
C TYR A 125 -2.40 10.90 -4.16
N ARG A 126 -1.71 10.46 -5.20
CA ARG A 126 -1.63 11.15 -6.51
C ARG A 126 -2.74 10.73 -7.47
N SER A 127 -3.38 9.59 -7.21
CA SER A 127 -4.47 9.04 -8.00
C SER A 127 -5.43 8.25 -7.10
N PHE A 128 -6.66 8.05 -7.58
CA PHE A 128 -7.63 7.19 -6.89
C PHE A 128 -7.13 5.75 -6.77
N ASP A 129 -6.43 5.23 -7.79
CA ASP A 129 -5.85 3.88 -7.73
C ASP A 129 -4.84 3.71 -6.60
N SER A 130 -4.07 4.75 -6.26
CA SER A 130 -3.14 4.69 -5.13
C SER A 130 -3.86 4.59 -3.77
N LEU A 131 -5.07 5.12 -3.66
CA LEU A 131 -5.94 4.95 -2.49
C LEU A 131 -6.53 3.54 -2.46
N LEU A 132 -7.08 3.07 -3.59
CA LEU A 132 -7.65 1.72 -3.69
C LEU A 132 -6.61 0.62 -3.45
N SER A 133 -5.36 0.86 -3.85
CA SER A 133 -4.24 -0.04 -3.59
C SER A 133 -3.96 -0.17 -2.09
N ASP A 134 -4.02 0.92 -1.32
CA ASP A 134 -3.84 0.85 0.14
C ASP A 134 -5.01 0.11 0.80
N LEU A 135 -6.25 0.32 0.34
CA LEU A 135 -7.42 -0.44 0.83
C LEU A 135 -7.27 -1.94 0.56
N THR A 136 -6.85 -2.29 -0.66
CA THR A 136 -6.60 -3.69 -1.04
C THR A 136 -5.48 -4.30 -0.19
N MET A 137 -4.43 -3.52 0.11
CA MET A 137 -3.32 -3.97 0.96
C MET A 137 -3.75 -4.30 2.39
N ILE A 138 -4.77 -3.63 2.96
CA ILE A 138 -5.33 -4.01 4.27
C ILE A 138 -5.86 -5.46 4.22
N MET A 139 -6.61 -5.79 3.17
CA MET A 139 -7.14 -7.14 2.96
C MET A 139 -6.01 -8.16 2.69
N ASP A 140 -5.10 -7.86 1.77
CA ASP A 140 -4.01 -8.78 1.39
C ASP A 140 -3.11 -9.10 2.58
N ASN A 141 -2.75 -8.10 3.38
CA ASN A 141 -1.98 -8.29 4.61
C ASN A 141 -2.72 -9.14 5.63
N CYS A 142 -4.03 -8.93 5.76
CA CYS A 142 -4.87 -9.72 6.66
C CYS A 142 -4.86 -11.19 6.22
N LEU A 143 -5.06 -11.47 4.94
CA LEU A 143 -5.09 -12.83 4.40
C LEU A 143 -3.71 -13.50 4.37
N LEU A 144 -2.64 -12.72 4.27
CA LEU A 144 -1.26 -13.22 4.34
C LEU A 144 -0.90 -13.69 5.76
N TYR A 145 -1.29 -12.93 6.77
CA TYR A 145 -0.93 -13.22 8.15
C TYR A 145 -1.87 -14.23 8.83
N ASN A 146 -3.18 -14.12 8.57
CA ASN A 146 -4.19 -14.89 9.28
C ASN A 146 -4.62 -16.15 8.51
N SER A 147 -5.11 -17.16 9.23
CA SER A 147 -5.77 -18.32 8.60
C SER A 147 -7.00 -17.88 7.79
N PRO A 148 -7.28 -18.47 6.61
CA PRO A 148 -8.46 -18.14 5.82
C PRO A 148 -9.78 -18.36 6.57
N ASP A 149 -9.81 -19.27 7.54
CA ASP A 149 -11.01 -19.56 8.34
C ASP A 149 -11.22 -18.62 9.53
N SER A 150 -10.24 -17.76 9.82
CA SER A 150 -10.29 -16.84 10.95
C SER A 150 -11.39 -15.79 10.78
N PHE A 151 -11.92 -15.30 11.91
CA PHE A 151 -12.91 -14.23 11.92
C PHE A 151 -12.41 -12.98 11.17
N VAL A 152 -11.16 -12.56 11.44
CA VAL A 152 -10.56 -11.37 10.83
C VAL A 152 -10.42 -11.52 9.31
N SER A 153 -9.99 -12.69 8.81
CA SER A 153 -9.90 -12.95 7.36
C SER A 153 -11.27 -12.87 6.68
N LYS A 154 -12.30 -13.45 7.30
CA LYS A 154 -13.68 -13.40 6.76
C LYS A 154 -14.18 -11.96 6.69
N LYS A 155 -13.93 -11.17 7.74
CA LYS A 155 -14.31 -9.75 7.79
C LYS A 155 -13.54 -8.88 6.79
N ALA A 156 -12.27 -9.18 6.53
CA ALA A 156 -11.51 -8.46 5.52
C ALA A 156 -12.12 -8.64 4.11
N VAL A 157 -12.55 -9.86 3.76
CA VAL A 157 -13.16 -10.17 2.45
C VAL A 157 -14.57 -9.58 2.31
N GLU A 158 -15.29 -9.40 3.42
CA GLU A 158 -16.62 -8.78 3.44
C GLU A 158 -16.52 -7.25 3.29
N ILE A 159 -15.76 -6.61 4.18
CA ILE A 159 -15.83 -5.16 4.43
C ILE A 159 -14.98 -4.35 3.44
N ILE A 160 -13.79 -4.84 3.08
CA ILE A 160 -12.86 -4.06 2.24
C ILE A 160 -13.40 -3.87 0.80
N PRO A 161 -14.01 -4.87 0.15
CA PRO A 161 -14.66 -4.65 -1.14
C PRO A 161 -15.86 -3.70 -1.06
N GLU A 162 -16.64 -3.74 0.01
CA GLU A 162 -17.77 -2.84 0.23
C GLU A 162 -17.32 -1.38 0.30
N LEU A 163 -16.20 -1.11 0.99
CA LEU A 163 -15.61 0.22 1.13
C LEU A 163 -15.14 0.84 -0.20
N LYS A 164 -14.99 0.04 -1.26
CA LYS A 164 -14.56 0.49 -2.59
C LYS A 164 -15.72 0.93 -3.50
N ASN A 165 -16.97 0.62 -3.12
CA ASN A 165 -18.19 0.93 -3.90
C ASN A 165 -18.82 2.25 -3.47
#